data_AF-A0A3B5LXE9-F1
#
_entry.id   AF-A0A3B5LXE9-F1
#
_cell.length_a   1.000
_cell.length_b   1.000
_cell.length_c   1.000
_cell.angle_alpha   90.00
_cell.angle_beta   90.00
_cell.angle_gamma   90.00
#
_symmetry.space_group_name_H-M   'P 1'
#
loop_
_entity.id
_entity.type
_entity.pdbx_description
1 polymer ?
#
loop_
_entity_poly.entity_id
_entity_poly.type
_entity_poly.pdbx_seq_one_letter_code
_entity_poly.pdbx_strand_id
1 'polypeptide(L)'
;MSRHSKLQKQVLALYRHFLRAGKDKPGFLPRIRDEFRENACIKKTDVMHIEYLYRRGQRQLQQLRDANTKQLGSFSRGSEPG
;
A
#
# COMPACT_ATOMS: atom_id res chain seq x y z
N MET A 1 17.29 -18.58 -0.03
CA MET A 1 16.27 -17.50 -0.05
C MET A 1 16.64 -16.51 -1.14
N SER A 2 15.75 -16.25 -2.09
CA SER A 2 16.00 -15.26 -3.15
C SER A 2 16.11 -13.87 -2.53
N ARG A 3 17.22 -13.17 -2.78
CA ARG A 3 17.48 -11.83 -2.25
C ARG A 3 16.44 -10.86 -2.83
N HIS A 4 15.64 -10.23 -1.96
CA HIS A 4 14.66 -9.24 -2.41
C HIS A 4 15.33 -8.05 -3.10
N SER A 5 14.72 -7.59 -4.20
CA SER A 5 15.14 -6.37 -4.88
C SER A 5 14.97 -5.14 -3.97
N LYS A 6 15.62 -4.02 -4.32
CA LYS A 6 15.46 -2.76 -3.59
C LYS A 6 13.99 -2.34 -3.53
N LEU A 7 13.27 -2.43 -4.65
CA LEU A 7 11.86 -2.09 -4.75
C LEU A 7 10.99 -3.02 -3.88
N GLN A 8 11.25 -4.33 -3.87
CA GLN A 8 10.52 -5.27 -2.99
C GLN A 8 10.72 -4.91 -1.50
N LYS A 9 11.95 -4.57 -1.10
CA LYS A 9 12.23 -4.12 0.28
C LYS A 9 11.48 -2.82 0.61
N GLN A 10 11.41 -1.88 -0.33
CA GLN A 10 10.66 -0.63 -0.18
C GLN A 10 9.16 -0.88 -0.03
N VAL A 11 8.56 -1.76 -0.85
CA VAL A 11 7.14 -2.15 -0.72
C VAL A 11 6.85 -2.81 0.63
N LEU A 12 7.72 -3.72 1.09
CA LEU A 12 7.59 -4.34 2.41
C LEU A 12 7.73 -3.33 3.56
N ALA A 13 8.60 -2.34 3.41
CA ALA A 13 8.71 -1.25 4.37
C ALA A 13 7.44 -0.40 4.39
N LEU A 14 6.90 -0.05 3.22
CA LEU A 14 5.65 0.70 3.08
C LEU A 14 4.49 -0.01 3.80
N TYR A 15 4.35 -1.32 3.59
CA TYR A 15 3.34 -2.13 4.29
C TYR A 15 3.47 -2.04 5.82
N ARG A 16 4.69 -2.19 6.36
CA ARG A 16 4.93 -2.06 7.81
C ARG A 16 4.58 -0.67 8.33
N HIS A 17 4.87 0.38 7.56
CA HIS A 17 4.53 1.74 7.95
C HIS A 17 3.00 1.96 7.99
N PHE A 18 2.25 1.41 7.04
CA PHE A 18 0.78 1.42 7.07
C PHE A 18 0.24 0.70 8.31
N LEU A 19 0.73 -0.50 8.61
CA LEU A 19 0.31 -1.23 9.82
C LEU A 19 0.59 -0.44 11.10
N ARG A 20 1.72 0.27 11.18
CA ARG A 20 2.03 1.13 12.33
C ARG A 20 1.09 2.33 12.42
N ALA A 21 0.86 3.03 11.31
CA ALA A 21 0.00 4.20 11.27
C ALA A 21 -1.50 3.87 11.48
N GLY A 22 -1.93 2.66 11.10
CA GLY A 22 -3.29 2.18 11.29
C GLY A 22 -3.53 1.41 12.59
N LYS A 23 -2.50 1.19 13.43
CA LYS A 23 -2.61 0.35 14.64
C LYS A 23 -3.67 0.86 15.61
N ASP A 24 -3.75 2.18 15.77
CA ASP A 24 -4.65 2.84 16.72
C ASP A 24 -6.01 3.20 16.08
N LYS A 25 -6.25 2.78 14.82
CA LYS A 25 -7.48 3.05 14.06
C LYS A 25 -8.27 1.74 13.86
N PRO A 26 -9.46 1.57 14.46
CA PRO A 26 -10.24 0.34 14.33
C PRO A 26 -10.63 0.09 12.87
N GLY A 27 -10.51 -1.16 12.42
CA GLY A 27 -10.85 -1.57 11.05
C GLY A 27 -9.80 -1.25 9.97
N PHE A 28 -8.74 -0.48 10.27
CA PHE A 28 -7.70 -0.14 9.28
C PHE A 28 -6.76 -1.32 9.00
N LEU A 29 -6.36 -2.09 10.01
CA LEU A 29 -5.40 -3.19 9.81
C LEU A 29 -5.92 -4.30 8.86
N PRO A 30 -7.18 -4.77 8.98
CA PRO A 30 -7.74 -5.70 7.99
C PRO A 30 -7.76 -5.09 6.58
N ARG A 31 -8.26 -3.86 6.43
CA ARG A 31 -8.30 -3.14 5.14
C ARG A 31 -6.93 -3.05 4.49
N ILE A 32 -5.90 -2.64 5.24
CA ILE A 32 -4.51 -2.55 4.76
C ILE A 32 -4.00 -3.92 4.31
N ARG A 33 -4.27 -4.99 5.08
CA ARG A 33 -3.84 -6.36 4.75
C ARG A 33 -4.46 -6.84 3.46
N ASP A 34 -5.77 -6.69 3.33
CA ASP A 34 -6.52 -7.16 2.17
C ASP A 34 -6.04 -6.45 0.92
N GLU A 35 -5.82 -5.15 1.00
CA GLU A 35 -5.40 -4.35 -0.14
C GLU A 35 -3.97 -4.65 -0.60
N PHE A 36 -3.03 -4.85 0.32
CA PHE A 36 -1.68 -5.31 -0.05
C PHE A 36 -1.70 -6.74 -0.59
N ARG A 37 -2.63 -7.59 -0.14
CA ARG A 37 -2.79 -8.96 -0.62
C ARG A 37 -3.38 -9.01 -2.03
N GLU A 38 -4.38 -8.18 -2.32
CA GLU A 38 -4.93 -7.99 -3.66
C GLU A 38 -3.83 -7.58 -4.63
N ASN A 39 -3.01 -6.58 -4.28
CA ASN A 39 -1.91 -6.11 -5.12
C ASN A 39 -0.72 -7.09 -5.19
N ALA A 40 -0.64 -8.09 -4.32
CA ALA A 40 0.42 -9.11 -4.38
C ALA A 40 0.30 -10.03 -5.60
N CYS A 41 -0.84 -10.03 -6.30
CA CYS A 41 -1.02 -10.76 -7.55
C CYS A 41 -0.32 -10.12 -8.76
N ILE A 42 0.13 -8.86 -8.63
CA ILE A 42 0.83 -8.13 -9.70
C ILE A 42 2.13 -8.87 -10.07
N LYS A 43 2.36 -9.04 -11.37
CA LYS A 43 3.58 -9.67 -11.88
C LYS A 43 4.80 -8.88 -11.42
N LYS A 44 5.80 -9.57 -10.85
CA LYS A 44 7.05 -8.94 -10.36
C LYS A 44 7.83 -8.18 -11.44
N THR A 45 7.58 -8.49 -12.71
CA THR A 45 8.18 -7.85 -13.88
C THR A 45 7.49 -6.53 -14.26
N ASP A 46 6.29 -6.26 -13.74
CA ASP A 46 5.57 -5.00 -13.97
C ASP A 46 6.10 -3.89 -13.05
N VAL A 47 7.39 -3.56 -13.24
CA VAL A 47 8.12 -2.65 -12.36
C VAL A 47 7.49 -1.26 -12.34
N MET A 48 7.05 -0.77 -13.51
CA MET A 48 6.45 0.57 -13.63
C MET A 48 5.14 0.68 -12.85
N HIS A 49 4.27 -0.33 -12.93
CA HIS A 49 3.02 -0.34 -12.17
C HIS A 49 3.28 -0.45 -10.66
N ILE A 50 4.23 -1.30 -10.25
CA ILE A 50 4.63 -1.43 -8.84
C ILE A 50 5.19 -0.11 -8.30
N GLU A 51 6.04 0.58 -9.06
CA GLU A 51 6.55 1.89 -8.66
C GLU A 51 5.46 2.96 -8.58
N TYR A 52 4.51 2.96 -9.52
CA TYR A 52 3.37 3.85 -9.48
C TYR A 52 2.55 3.65 -8.19
N LEU A 53 2.18 2.41 -7.87
CA LEU A 53 1.45 2.06 -6.66
C LEU A 53 2.25 2.38 -5.41
N TYR A 54 3.57 2.14 -5.42
CA TYR A 54 4.46 2.49 -4.31
C TYR A 54 4.44 4.01 -4.04
N ARG A 55 4.63 4.84 -5.07
CA ARG A 55 4.56 6.31 -4.96
C ARG A 55 3.19 6.78 -4.46
N ARG A 56 2.10 6.17 -4.95
CA ARG A 56 0.74 6.46 -4.49
C ARG A 56 0.54 6.08 -3.02
N GLY A 57 0.96 4.89 -2.62
CA GLY A 57 0.86 4.42 -1.24
C GLY A 57 1.70 5.27 -0.28
N GLN A 58 2.85 5.80 -0.70
CA GLN A 58 3.61 6.75 0.11
C GLN A 58 2.82 8.03 0.42
N ARG A 59 2.08 8.58 -0.56
CA ARG A 59 1.21 9.74 -0.35
C ARG A 59 0.05 9.42 0.59
N GLN A 60 -0.57 8.25 0.41
CA GLN A 60 -1.66 7.80 1.28
C GLN A 60 -1.20 7.53 2.71
N LEU A 61 0.03 7.03 2.89
CA LEU A 61 0.62 6.87 4.21
C LEU A 61 0.86 8.21 4.90
N GLN A 62 1.32 9.23 4.16
CA GLN A 62 1.48 10.59 4.71
C GLN A 62 0.12 11.11 5.21
N GLN A 63 -0.93 11.02 4.37
CA GLN A 63 -2.30 11.38 4.77
C GLN A 63 -2.78 10.57 5.98
N LEU A 64 -2.50 9.26 6.03
CA LEU A 64 -2.93 8.41 7.13
C LEU A 64 -2.30 8.80 8.47
N ARG A 65 -1.06 9.27 8.44
CA ARG A 65 -0.32 9.75 9.62
C ARG A 65 -0.83 11.08 10.13
N ASP A 66 -1.46 11.88 9.27
CA ASP A 66 -2.14 13.10 9.70
C ASP A 66 -3.37 12.74 10.55
N ALA A 67 -3.43 13.31 11.76
CA ALA A 67 -4.35 12.94 12.83
C ALA A 67 -5.84 13.10 12.47
N ASN A 68 -6.18 13.85 11.41
CA ASN A 68 -7.54 14.09 10.97
C ASN A 68 -8.09 13.08 9.96
N THR A 69 -7.30 12.09 9.54
CA THR A 69 -7.74 11.13 8.53
C THR A 69 -8.66 10.05 9.12
N LYS A 70 -9.97 10.24 8.89
CA LYS A 70 -11.07 9.35 9.32
C LYS A 70 -11.34 8.17 8.37
N GLN A 71 -10.77 8.18 7.16
CA GLN A 71 -11.05 7.19 6.10
C GLN A 71 -9.75 6.82 5.36
N LEU A 72 -9.52 5.53 5.09
CA LEU A 72 -8.43 5.08 4.22
C LEU A 72 -8.94 4.99 2.78
N GLY A 73 -8.42 5.83 1.88
CA GLY A 73 -8.73 5.74 0.46
C GLY A 73 -8.16 4.49 -0.21
N SER A 74 -8.83 3.99 -1.25
CA SER A 74 -8.37 2.83 -2.04
C SER A 74 -7.04 3.10 -2.77
N PHE A 75 -6.11 2.15 -2.73
CA PHE A 75 -4.82 2.07 -3.41
C PHE A 75 -5.00 1.75 -4.89
N SER A 76 -5.99 0.92 -5.23
CA SER A 76 -6.46 0.70 -6.59
C SER A 76 -7.30 1.91 -7.05
N ARG A 77 -7.02 2.46 -8.23
CA ARG A 77 -8.02 3.30 -8.92
C ARG A 77 -9.18 2.35 -9.22
N GLY A 78 -10.41 2.76 -8.91
CA GLY A 78 -11.59 2.07 -9.43
C GLY A 78 -11.41 1.91 -10.93
N SER A 79 -11.74 0.72 -11.44
CA SER A 79 -11.82 0.42 -12.86
C SER A 79 -12.43 1.60 -13.58
N GLU A 80 -11.68 2.26 -14.47
CA GLU A 80 -12.29 3.19 -15.42
C GLU A 80 -13.15 2.32 -16.35
N PRO A 81 -14.48 2.51 -16.39
CA PRO A 81 -15.27 1.90 -17.45
C PRO A 81 -14.88 2.62 -18.75
N GLY A 82 -14.39 1.84 -19.71
CA GLY A 82 -14.26 2.30 -21.10
C GLY A 82 -15.61 2.46 -21.77
#